data_AF-A0A845UM54-F1
#
_entry.id   AF-A0A845UM54-F1
#
_cell.length_a   1.000
_cell.length_b   1.000
_cell.length_c   1.000
_cell.angle_alpha   90.00
_cell.angle_beta   90.00
_cell.angle_gamma   90.00
#
_symmetry.space_group_name_H-M   'P 1'
#
loop_
_entity.id
_entity.type
_entity.pdbx_description
1 polymer ?
#
loop_
_entity_poly.entity_id
_entity_poly.type
_entity_poly.pdbx_seq_one_letter_code
_entity_poly.pdbx_strand_id
1 'polypeptide(L)' 'MSETWQPMTRKPAAYRAITCLGADGKEYAGLCFSGHHGEIIEPLSNLAAEPVIGPMGGWKYEAE' A
#
# COMPACT_ATOMS: atom_id res chain seq x y z
N MET A 1 -14.65 15.55 -1.09
CA MET A 1 -13.59 15.55 -0.05
C MET A 1 -12.39 14.90 -0.70
N SER A 2 -11.29 15.63 -0.88
CA SER A 2 -10.08 15.06 -1.49
C SER A 2 -9.53 14.02 -0.52
N GLU A 3 -9.66 12.73 -0.83
CA GLU A 3 -8.99 11.68 -0.07
C GLU A 3 -7.48 11.90 -0.20
N THR A 4 -6.86 12.47 0.83
CA THR A 4 -5.45 12.81 0.81
C THR A 4 -4.64 11.52 0.95
N TRP A 5 -4.12 11.01 -0.16
CA TRP A 5 -3.12 9.96 -0.19
C TRP A 5 -1.96 10.31 0.75
N GLN A 6 -1.61 9.37 1.64
CA GLN A 6 -0.43 9.48 2.49
C GLN A 6 0.81 9.16 1.64
N PRO A 7 1.89 9.94 1.77
CA PRO A 7 3.14 9.64 1.07
C PRO A 7 3.77 8.35 1.61
N MET A 8 4.51 7.63 0.77
CA MET A 8 5.24 6.41 1.15
C MET A 8 6.33 6.65 2.21
N THR A 9 6.73 7.90 2.46
CA THR A 9 7.62 8.28 3.57
C THR A 9 6.97 8.04 4.93
N ARG A 10 5.63 8.06 5.00
CA ARG A 10 4.86 7.66 6.18
C ARG A 10 4.47 6.21 6.01
N LYS A 11 4.81 5.36 6.98
CA LYS A 11 4.44 3.94 6.94
C LYS A 11 3.03 3.75 7.52
N PRO A 12 2.15 2.95 6.88
CA PRO A 12 0.87 2.56 7.47
C PRO A 12 1.06 1.71 8.73
N ALA A 13 -0.02 1.51 9.48
CA ALA A 13 -0.03 0.50 10.53
C ALA A 13 0.24 -0.89 9.93
N ALA A 14 1.08 -1.68 10.61
CA ALA A 14 1.45 -3.01 10.13
C ALA A 14 0.21 -3.92 10.02
N TYR A 15 0.14 -4.68 8.94
CA TYR A 15 -0.95 -5.62 8.63
C TYR A 15 -2.36 -5.01 8.59
N ARG A 16 -2.48 -3.68 8.52
CA ARG A 16 -3.76 -3.02 8.24
C ARG A 16 -3.94 -2.89 6.74
N ALA A 17 -5.14 -3.22 6.26
CA ALA A 17 -5.48 -3.12 4.85
C ALA A 17 -5.40 -1.67 4.37
N ILE A 18 -4.75 -1.49 3.23
CA ILE A 18 -4.57 -0.21 2.56
C ILE A 18 -4.81 -0.38 1.06
N THR A 19 -5.17 0.73 0.43
CA THR A 19 -5.06 0.91 -1.01
C THR A 19 -3.77 1.69 -1.30
N CYS A 20 -3.00 1.27 -2.31
CA CYS A 20 -1.84 1.99 -2.80
C CYS A 20 -2.09 2.60 -4.18
N LEU A 21 -1.54 3.78 -4.44
CA LEU A 21 -1.53 4.41 -5.75
C LEU A 21 -0.25 4.03 -6.47
N GLY A 22 -0.34 3.28 -7.56
CA GLY A 22 0.80 2.93 -8.41
C GLY A 22 1.27 4.12 -9.24
N ALA A 23 2.52 4.04 -9.72
CA ALA A 23 3.08 5.04 -10.64
C ALA A 23 2.35 5.09 -12.00
N ASP A 24 1.59 4.06 -12.34
CA ASP A 24 0.70 4.02 -13.50
C ASP A 24 -0.64 4.77 -13.28
N GLY A 25 -0.83 5.36 -12.09
CA GLY A 25 -2.03 6.08 -11.71
C GLY A 25 -3.20 5.16 -11.31
N LYS A 26 -2.97 3.85 -11.18
CA LYS A 26 -4.00 2.89 -10.76
C LYS A 26 -3.99 2.69 -9.25
N GLU A 27 -5.15 2.35 -8.72
CA GLU A 27 -5.34 2.00 -7.31
C GLU A 27 -5.26 0.49 -7.11
N TYR A 28 -4.47 0.06 -6.13
CA TYR A 28 -4.25 -1.34 -5.78
C TYR A 28 -4.70 -1.56 -4.33
N ALA A 29 -5.88 -2.15 -4.17
CA ALA A 29 -6.52 -2.43 -2.90
C ALA A 29 -6.05 -3.75 -2.28
N GLY A 30 -6.36 -3.96 -0.99
CA GLY A 30 -6.09 -5.20 -0.26
C GLY A 30 -4.63 -5.44 0.10
N LEU A 31 -3.77 -4.42 0.00
CA LEU A 31 -2.36 -4.51 0.38
C LEU A 31 -2.19 -4.21 1.87
N CYS A 32 -1.01 -4.49 2.43
CA CYS A 32 -0.67 -4.03 3.77
C CYS A 32 0.83 -3.77 3.93
N PHE A 33 1.19 -3.00 4.94
CA PHE A 33 2.59 -2.83 5.32
C PHE A 33 3.03 -3.99 6.21
N SER A 34 4.12 -4.67 5.84
CA SER A 34 4.78 -5.63 6.70
C SER A 34 5.84 -4.94 7.54
N GLY A 35 5.62 -4.87 8.85
CA GLY A 35 6.62 -4.32 9.78
C GLY A 35 7.91 -5.15 9.85
N HIS A 36 7.83 -6.46 9.56
CA HIS A 36 8.98 -7.36 9.56
C HIS A 36 9.88 -7.12 8.34
N HIS A 37 9.25 -7.05 7.17
CA HIS A 37 9.96 -6.89 5.90
C HIS A 37 10.26 -5.42 5.57
N GLY A 38 9.53 -4.48 6.19
CA GLY A 38 9.73 -3.04 5.97
C GLY A 38 9.16 -2.54 4.65
N GLU A 39 8.28 -3.31 4.01
CA GLU A 39 7.74 -3.08 2.66
C GLU A 39 6.22 -3.31 2.60
N ILE A 40 5.60 -2.91 1.49
CA ILE A 40 4.19 -3.20 1.22
C ILE A 40 4.10 -4.58 0.57
N ILE A 41 3.21 -5.40 1.11
CA ILE A 41 2.99 -6.77 0.68
C ILE A 41 1.54 -7.01 0.31
N GLU A 42 1.31 -8.06 -0.47
CA GLU A 42 0.01 -8.69 -0.60
C GLU A 42 -0.16 -9.70 0.57
N PRO A 43 -1.17 -9.56 1.44
CA PRO A 43 -1.22 -10.25 2.73
C PRO A 43 -1.49 -11.77 2.66
N LEU A 44 -2.10 -12.28 1.59
CA LEU A 44 -2.36 -13.71 1.39
C LEU A 44 -1.13 -14.44 0.88
N SER A 45 -0.42 -13.87 -0.10
CA SER A 45 0.83 -14.47 -0.61
C SER A 45 2.08 -14.10 0.20
N ASN A 46 2.00 -13.07 1.04
CA ASN A 46 3.12 -12.46 1.76
C ASN A 46 4.27 -12.04 0.82
N LEU A 47 3.94 -11.72 -0.43
CA LEU A 47 4.90 -11.26 -1.44
C LEU A 47 4.93 -9.73 -1.50
N ALA A 48 6.10 -9.20 -1.81
CA ALA A 48 6.29 -7.78 -2.11
C ALA A 48 5.33 -7.31 -3.20
N ALA A 49 4.68 -6.17 -3.00
CA ALA A 49 3.75 -5.62 -3.99
C ALA A 49 4.49 -4.90 -5.13
N GLU A 50 5.59 -4.19 -4.86
CA GLU A 50 6.32 -3.39 -5.86
C GLU A 50 6.75 -4.16 -7.11
N PRO A 51 7.22 -5.43 -7.05
CA PRO A 51 7.57 -6.19 -8.25
C PRO A 51 6.39 -6.45 -9.20
N VAL A 52 5.15 -6.42 -8.69
CA VAL A 52 3.93 -6.72 -9.46
C VAL A 52 3.27 -5.44 -9.95
N ILE A 53 3.12 -4.44 -9.07
CA ILE A 53 2.36 -3.22 -9.34
C ILE A 53 3.25 -2.02 -9.70
N GLY A 54 4.57 -2.15 -9.54
CA GLY A 54 5.53 -1.07 -9.70
C GLY A 54 5.66 -0.19 -8.44
N PRO A 55 6.45 0.89 -8.54
CA PRO A 55 6.65 1.82 -7.43
C PRO A 55 5.36 2.52 -7.04
N MET A 56 5.14 2.68 -5.73
CA MET A 56 3.95 3.31 -5.17
C MET A 56 4.17 4.79 -4.87
N GLY A 57 3.23 5.62 -5.29
CA GLY A 57 3.22 7.06 -5.04
C GLY A 57 2.60 7.45 -3.69
N GLY A 58 1.77 6.60 -3.12
CA GLY A 58 1.13 6.83 -1.82
C GLY A 58 0.16 5.73 -1.43
N TRP A 59 -0.40 5.85 -0.23
CA TRP A 59 -1.37 4.89 0.31
C TRP A 59 -2.51 5.58 1.06
N LYS A 60 -3.62 4.88 1.25
CA LYS A 60 -4.72 5.26 2.13
C LYS A 60 -5.27 4.03 2.84
N TYR A 61 -5.89 4.22 4.00
CA TYR A 61 -6.65 3.12 4.61
C TYR A 61 -7.87 2.83 3.76
N GLU A 62 -8.22 1.56 3.65
CA GLU A 62 -9.51 1.17 3.08
C GLU A 62 -10.63 1.74 3.95
N ALA A 63 -11.70 2.21 3.31
CA ALA A 63 -12.89 2.64 4.04
C ALA A 63 -13.50 1.41 4.73
N GLU A 64 -13.78 1.54 6.03
CA GLU A 64 -14.49 0.53 6.82
C GLU A 64 -15.95 0.36 6.37
#